data_AF-A0A9E0HE90-F1
#
_entry.id   AF-A0A9E0HE90-F1
#
_cell.length_a   1.000
_cell.length_b   1.000
_cell.length_c   1.000
_cell.angle_alpha   90.00
_cell.angle_beta   90.00
_cell.angle_gamma   90.00
#
_symmetry.space_group_name_H-M   'P 1'
#
loop_
_entity.id
_entity.type
_entity.pdbx_description
1 polymer ?
#
loop_
_entity_poly.entity_id
_entity_poly.type
_entity_poly.pdbx_seq_one_letter_code
_entity_poly.pdbx_strand_id
1 'polypeptide(L)'
;MAVDPAVARGEAEAALVAGAPERAVAILAAALGYPAILDPAALAASLGVLARAMVALGHTAIAEHAAQASLAPGDADAYYQLGYELIEVELTGLAATVLTRGLVLAPGEPAMVTELVSALERELAYADARAVLEAHPELIERDCLCGYLTAWTAIMSGDVAAAEARVPRLIPTEPAHHVMIARLRGMLARAAVVRSGGGLGPRDLRGWHYVTTGGLLLERSPYGLDQPMHGRYAYLNDAPALVARGLDGLVGVLARWGLAPPCVFAAPGPGHAAIAAAAAARLGVAVAPWPMVGAPAPGLVVAGDLAAVAPEAWAVLAPRRAGQCFYAHRGPWTQDGPVAPDVVGLLCQLATPLAADAVVPPTAALDDFARGEHSDAATLAAAIGPPDLGTRERWWAGGPVPSARFR
;
A
#
# COMPACT_ATOMS: atom_id res chain seq x y z
N MET A 1 20.06 -14.77 -0.83
CA MET A 1 20.70 -15.84 -0.03
C MET A 1 20.68 -15.35 1.40
N ALA A 2 19.99 -16.05 2.32
CA ALA A 2 19.92 -15.62 3.71
C ALA A 2 21.34 -15.61 4.30
N VAL A 3 21.74 -14.49 4.88
CA VAL A 3 23.03 -14.38 5.56
C VAL A 3 22.91 -15.16 6.87
N ASP A 4 23.93 -15.96 7.19
CA ASP A 4 23.99 -16.65 8.48
C ASP A 4 23.90 -15.60 9.62
N PRO A 5 22.91 -15.69 10.53
CA PRO A 5 22.75 -14.76 11.64
C PRO A 5 24.01 -14.57 12.48
N ALA A 6 24.83 -15.62 12.64
CA ALA A 6 26.09 -15.52 13.38
C ALA A 6 27.13 -14.65 12.65
N VAL A 7 27.20 -14.78 11.32
CA VAL A 7 28.07 -13.96 10.46
C VAL A 7 27.61 -12.51 10.49
N ALA A 8 26.31 -12.27 10.27
CA ALA A 8 25.72 -10.94 10.31
C ALA A 8 25.95 -10.24 11.66
N ARG A 9 25.82 -10.97 12.77
CA ARG A 9 26.13 -10.45 14.11
C ARG A 9 27.58 -9.99 14.21
N GLY A 10 28.54 -10.81 13.76
CA GLY A 10 29.96 -10.44 13.76
C GLY A 10 30.27 -9.21 12.89
N GLU A 11 29.63 -9.10 11.72
CA GLU A 11 29.75 -7.92 10.85
C GLU A 11 29.14 -6.66 11.48
N ALA A 12 28.01 -6.79 12.17
CA ALA A 12 27.39 -5.69 12.90
C ALA A 12 28.25 -5.23 14.09
N GLU A 13 28.90 -6.16 14.80
CA GLU A 13 29.86 -5.81 15.86
C GLU A 13 31.08 -5.07 15.30
N ALA A 14 31.62 -5.55 14.17
CA ALA A 14 32.73 -4.86 13.49
C ALA A 14 32.32 -3.45 13.03
N ALA A 15 31.09 -3.27 12.53
CA ALA A 15 30.56 -1.97 12.16
C ALA A 15 30.45 -1.01 13.38
N LEU A 16 30.03 -1.51 14.55
CA LEU A 16 30.01 -0.71 15.78
C LEU A 16 31.41 -0.28 16.23
N VAL A 17 32.39 -1.20 16.20
CA VAL A 17 33.78 -0.89 16.52
C VAL A 17 34.35 0.18 15.57
N ALA A 18 33.90 0.18 14.31
CA ALA A 18 34.27 1.18 13.31
C ALA A 18 33.49 2.51 13.43
N GLY A 19 32.59 2.66 14.42
CA GLY A 19 31.78 3.86 14.60
C GLY A 19 30.67 4.03 13.56
N ALA A 20 30.17 2.94 12.97
CA ALA A 20 29.11 2.93 11.97
C ALA A 20 27.84 2.20 12.47
N PRO A 21 27.12 2.75 13.46
CA PRO A 21 25.96 2.09 14.07
C PRO A 21 24.77 1.92 13.12
N GLU A 22 24.54 2.82 12.17
CA GLU A 22 23.49 2.69 11.14
C GLU A 22 23.73 1.45 10.28
N ARG A 23 24.99 1.19 9.94
CA ARG A 23 25.39 0.00 9.20
C ARG A 23 25.16 -1.27 10.03
N ALA A 24 25.46 -1.24 11.33
CA ALA A 24 25.20 -2.36 12.21
C ALA A 24 23.70 -2.71 12.27
N VAL A 25 22.83 -1.68 12.41
CA VAL A 25 21.37 -1.86 12.37
C VAL A 25 20.93 -2.44 11.02
N ALA A 26 21.41 -1.91 9.90
CA ALA A 26 21.05 -2.40 8.57
C ALA A 26 21.43 -3.87 8.35
N ILE A 27 22.62 -4.30 8.82
CA ILE A 27 23.06 -5.70 8.77
C ILE A 27 22.14 -6.60 9.59
N LEU A 28 21.83 -6.20 10.83
CA LEU A 28 20.97 -6.99 11.72
C LEU A 28 19.54 -7.05 11.18
N ALA A 29 18.98 -5.95 10.72
CA ALA A 29 17.64 -5.90 10.14
C ALA A 29 17.52 -6.84 8.92
N ALA A 30 18.52 -6.87 8.05
CA ALA A 30 18.54 -7.76 6.89
C ALA A 30 18.68 -9.25 7.26
N ALA A 31 19.45 -9.58 8.31
CA ALA A 31 19.73 -10.96 8.69
C ALA A 31 18.69 -11.57 9.64
N LEU A 32 18.08 -10.75 10.48
CA LEU A 32 17.13 -11.18 11.50
C LEU A 32 15.68 -10.85 11.12
N GLY A 33 15.47 -10.06 10.08
CA GLY A 33 14.14 -9.72 9.60
C GLY A 33 13.35 -10.95 9.19
N TYR A 34 12.05 -10.92 9.42
CA TYR A 34 11.11 -11.95 8.99
C TYR A 34 11.32 -12.31 7.50
N PRO A 35 11.29 -13.58 7.09
CA PRO A 35 10.86 -14.76 7.86
C PRO A 35 12.01 -15.53 8.54
N ALA A 36 13.07 -14.85 9.02
CA ALA A 36 14.20 -15.53 9.66
C ALA A 36 13.74 -16.42 10.84
N ILE A 37 14.14 -17.69 10.81
CA ILE A 37 13.94 -18.64 11.90
C ILE A 37 15.25 -18.72 12.69
N LEU A 38 15.22 -18.23 13.92
CA LEU A 38 16.39 -18.11 14.77
C LEU A 38 16.24 -18.98 16.02
N ASP A 39 17.33 -19.60 16.44
CA ASP A 39 17.43 -20.14 17.79
C ASP A 39 17.30 -19.00 18.82
N PRO A 40 16.60 -19.19 19.95
CA PRO A 40 16.42 -18.13 20.95
C PRO A 40 17.71 -17.53 21.48
N ALA A 41 18.78 -18.30 21.64
CA ALA A 41 20.07 -17.78 22.11
C ALA A 41 20.77 -16.94 21.03
N ALA A 42 20.65 -17.34 19.76
CA ALA A 42 21.15 -16.54 18.64
C ALA A 42 20.41 -15.20 18.51
N LEU A 43 19.08 -15.20 18.65
CA LEU A 43 18.29 -13.97 18.66
C LEU A 43 18.71 -13.07 19.83
N ALA A 44 18.76 -13.61 21.06
CA ALA A 44 19.14 -12.86 22.25
C ALA A 44 20.54 -12.22 22.12
N ALA A 45 21.52 -12.97 21.60
CA ALA A 45 22.86 -12.45 21.36
C ALA A 45 22.87 -11.29 20.35
N SER A 46 22.11 -11.39 19.27
CA SER A 46 22.00 -10.33 18.26
C SER A 46 21.25 -9.10 18.76
N LEU A 47 20.23 -9.27 19.62
CA LEU A 47 19.54 -8.16 20.28
C LEU A 47 20.47 -7.36 21.21
N GLY A 48 21.47 -8.02 21.82
CA GLY A 48 22.51 -7.32 22.57
C GLY A 48 23.37 -6.41 21.70
N VAL A 49 23.64 -6.80 20.46
CA VAL A 49 24.35 -5.95 19.48
C VAL A 49 23.45 -4.80 19.02
N LEU A 50 22.17 -5.09 18.73
CA LEU A 50 21.17 -4.08 18.38
C LEU A 50 21.05 -3.02 19.46
N ALA A 51 20.96 -3.41 20.74
CA ALA A 51 20.87 -2.49 21.86
C ALA A 51 22.02 -1.47 21.86
N ARG A 52 23.26 -1.94 21.70
CA ARG A 52 24.44 -1.06 21.62
C ARG A 52 24.39 -0.13 20.41
N ALA A 53 23.94 -0.62 19.26
CA ALA A 53 23.77 0.22 18.07
C ALA A 53 22.72 1.32 18.29
N MET A 54 21.60 0.98 18.92
CA MET A 54 20.51 1.92 19.21
C MET A 54 20.90 2.97 20.24
N VAL A 55 21.71 2.61 21.26
CA VAL A 55 22.33 3.60 22.16
C VAL A 55 23.17 4.60 21.36
N ALA A 56 24.03 4.12 20.45
CA ALA A 56 24.91 4.98 19.68
C ALA A 56 24.15 5.94 18.74
N LEU A 57 22.94 5.56 18.32
CA LEU A 57 22.04 6.39 17.50
C LEU A 57 21.11 7.29 18.32
N GLY A 58 21.11 7.17 19.65
CA GLY A 58 20.23 7.95 20.53
C GLY A 58 18.80 7.40 20.66
N HIS A 59 18.52 6.19 20.20
CA HIS A 59 17.23 5.51 20.37
C HIS A 59 17.18 4.75 21.69
N THR A 60 17.04 5.48 22.81
CA THR A 60 17.17 4.92 24.16
C THR A 60 16.10 3.88 24.51
N ALA A 61 14.84 4.09 24.12
CA ALA A 61 13.75 3.15 24.39
C ALA A 61 13.99 1.79 23.69
N ILE A 62 14.29 1.82 22.39
CA ILE A 62 14.64 0.60 21.62
C ILE A 62 15.85 -0.10 22.25
N ALA A 63 16.87 0.66 22.65
CA ALA A 63 18.07 0.10 23.26
C ALA A 63 17.78 -0.62 24.58
N GLU A 64 16.96 -0.03 25.45
CA GLU A 64 16.57 -0.62 26.73
C GLU A 64 15.78 -1.91 26.53
N HIS A 65 14.76 -1.91 25.67
CA HIS A 65 13.96 -3.11 25.40
C HIS A 65 14.77 -4.21 24.69
N ALA A 66 15.67 -3.84 23.77
CA ALA A 66 16.58 -4.79 23.13
C ALA A 66 17.56 -5.41 24.13
N ALA A 67 18.10 -4.62 25.06
CA ALA A 67 18.97 -5.12 26.12
C ALA A 67 18.22 -6.05 27.06
N GLN A 68 16.98 -5.70 27.45
CA GLN A 68 16.15 -6.54 28.30
C GLN A 68 15.82 -7.88 27.63
N ALA A 69 15.36 -7.87 26.37
CA ALA A 69 15.08 -9.09 25.61
C ALA A 69 16.35 -9.94 25.37
N SER A 70 17.53 -9.32 25.37
CA SER A 70 18.83 -10.01 25.29
C SER A 70 19.21 -10.69 26.61
N LEU A 71 19.05 -9.99 27.74
CA LEU A 71 19.44 -10.45 29.07
C LEU A 71 18.42 -11.42 29.69
N ALA A 72 17.15 -11.28 29.33
CA ALA A 72 16.04 -12.09 29.81
C ALA A 72 15.25 -12.71 28.63
N PRO A 73 15.79 -13.70 27.92
CA PRO A 73 15.18 -14.28 26.70
C PRO A 73 13.87 -15.08 26.92
N GLY A 74 13.39 -15.13 28.15
CA GLY A 74 12.09 -15.68 28.54
C GLY A 74 11.06 -14.61 28.94
N ASP A 75 11.40 -13.33 28.86
CA ASP A 75 10.53 -12.21 29.20
C ASP A 75 9.68 -11.80 27.97
N ALA A 76 8.43 -12.23 27.94
CA ALA A 76 7.52 -11.95 26.83
C ALA A 76 7.23 -10.44 26.66
N ASP A 77 7.15 -9.69 27.77
CA ASP A 77 6.86 -8.24 27.73
C ASP A 77 8.01 -7.48 27.09
N ALA A 78 9.26 -7.88 27.36
CA ALA A 78 10.43 -7.29 26.71
C ALA A 78 10.39 -7.41 25.18
N TYR A 79 9.93 -8.56 24.66
CA TYR A 79 9.75 -8.76 23.22
C TYR A 79 8.59 -7.94 22.66
N TYR A 80 7.49 -7.79 23.41
CA TYR A 80 6.35 -6.94 23.03
C TYR A 80 6.77 -5.48 22.90
N GLN A 81 7.37 -4.90 23.95
CA GLN A 81 7.79 -3.50 23.96
C GLN A 81 8.83 -3.22 22.87
N LEU A 82 9.79 -4.13 22.69
CA LEU A 82 10.77 -4.00 21.61
C LEU A 82 10.10 -4.04 20.24
N GLY A 83 9.17 -4.98 20.02
CA GLY A 83 8.44 -5.10 18.77
C GLY A 83 7.66 -3.84 18.43
N TYR A 84 6.94 -3.28 19.41
CA TYR A 84 6.21 -2.03 19.28
C TYR A 84 7.13 -0.88 18.85
N GLU A 85 8.24 -0.66 19.55
CA GLU A 85 9.18 0.42 19.22
C GLU A 85 9.85 0.23 17.85
N LEU A 86 10.13 -1.01 17.46
CA LEU A 86 10.69 -1.33 16.13
C LEU A 86 9.70 -1.04 14.99
N ILE A 87 8.39 -1.22 15.23
CA ILE A 87 7.34 -0.83 14.27
C ILE A 87 7.38 0.69 14.08
N GLU A 88 7.50 1.47 15.15
CA GLU A 88 7.51 2.94 15.08
C GLU A 88 8.69 3.52 14.29
N VAL A 89 9.84 2.81 14.26
CA VAL A 89 11.02 3.20 13.45
C VAL A 89 11.15 2.44 12.13
N GLU A 90 10.06 1.83 11.64
CA GLU A 90 9.99 1.13 10.35
C GLU A 90 10.97 -0.07 10.21
N LEU A 91 11.38 -0.69 11.32
CA LEU A 91 12.14 -1.94 11.35
C LEU A 91 11.21 -3.15 11.46
N THR A 92 10.20 -3.19 10.60
CA THR A 92 9.02 -4.07 10.71
C THR A 92 9.33 -5.55 10.55
N GLY A 93 10.26 -5.92 9.67
CA GLY A 93 10.72 -7.30 9.55
C GLY A 93 11.39 -7.79 10.85
N LEU A 94 12.19 -6.94 11.50
CA LEU A 94 12.80 -7.29 12.79
C LEU A 94 11.75 -7.33 13.91
N ALA A 95 10.80 -6.39 13.89
CA ALA A 95 9.66 -6.37 14.81
C ALA A 95 8.87 -7.69 14.74
N ALA A 96 8.52 -8.15 13.52
CA ALA A 96 7.81 -9.40 13.32
C ALA A 96 8.58 -10.61 13.89
N THR A 97 9.91 -10.66 13.73
CA THR A 97 10.73 -11.72 14.32
C THR A 97 10.69 -11.71 15.85
N VAL A 98 10.85 -10.54 16.48
CA VAL A 98 10.85 -10.45 17.96
C VAL A 98 9.46 -10.71 18.54
N LEU A 99 8.40 -10.22 17.89
CA LEU A 99 7.01 -10.46 18.31
C LEU A 99 6.60 -11.93 18.12
N THR A 100 7.10 -12.60 17.08
CA THR A 100 6.92 -14.05 16.92
C THR A 100 7.52 -14.80 18.12
N ARG A 101 8.70 -14.39 18.59
CA ARG A 101 9.30 -14.97 19.79
C ARG A 101 8.49 -14.65 21.05
N GLY A 102 8.02 -13.42 21.20
CA GLY A 102 7.14 -13.02 22.31
C GLY A 102 5.87 -13.87 22.36
N LEU A 103 5.23 -14.11 21.21
CA LEU A 103 4.01 -14.92 21.11
C LEU A 103 4.23 -16.39 21.47
N VAL A 104 5.41 -16.95 21.20
CA VAL A 104 5.78 -18.30 21.68
C VAL A 104 5.84 -18.36 23.21
N LEU A 105 6.27 -17.28 23.86
CA LEU A 105 6.38 -17.20 25.33
C LEU A 105 5.04 -16.91 26.00
N ALA A 106 4.18 -16.13 25.35
CA ALA A 106 2.85 -15.75 25.82
C ALA A 106 1.79 -16.01 24.73
N PRO A 107 1.42 -17.28 24.47
CA PRO A 107 0.47 -17.62 23.43
C PRO A 107 -0.93 -17.07 23.74
N GLY A 108 -1.60 -16.52 22.74
CA GLY A 108 -2.94 -15.99 22.87
C GLY A 108 -3.06 -14.63 23.56
N GLU A 109 -1.94 -13.94 23.81
CA GLU A 109 -1.96 -12.56 24.30
C GLU A 109 -2.44 -11.61 23.18
N PRO A 110 -3.60 -10.92 23.33
CA PRO A 110 -4.19 -10.15 22.23
C PRO A 110 -3.24 -9.08 21.67
N ALA A 111 -2.59 -8.31 22.55
CA ALA A 111 -1.69 -7.24 22.15
C ALA A 111 -0.50 -7.75 21.31
N MET A 112 0.08 -8.88 21.71
CA MET A 112 1.17 -9.53 20.96
C MET A 112 0.71 -9.98 19.57
N VAL A 113 -0.48 -10.58 19.48
CA VAL A 113 -1.05 -11.03 18.20
C VAL A 113 -1.33 -9.84 17.28
N THR A 114 -1.94 -8.76 17.79
CA THR A 114 -2.27 -7.59 16.97
C THR A 114 -1.03 -6.85 16.49
N GLU A 115 0.00 -6.70 17.32
CA GLU A 115 1.25 -6.06 16.90
C GLU A 115 2.04 -6.93 15.92
N LEU A 116 2.06 -8.26 16.12
CA LEU A 116 2.70 -9.17 15.15
C LEU A 116 1.99 -9.09 13.79
N VAL A 117 0.66 -9.08 13.77
CA VAL A 117 -0.12 -8.90 12.54
C VAL A 117 0.20 -7.54 11.90
N SER A 118 0.25 -6.46 12.68
CA SER A 118 0.63 -5.13 12.18
C SER A 118 2.01 -5.12 11.51
N ALA A 119 3.02 -5.74 12.15
CA ALA A 119 4.36 -5.88 11.57
C ALA A 119 4.36 -6.69 10.27
N LEU A 120 3.65 -7.83 10.24
CA LEU A 120 3.52 -8.67 9.05
C LEU A 120 2.77 -7.97 7.92
N GLU A 121 1.75 -7.15 8.23
CA GLU A 121 1.05 -6.34 7.23
C GLU A 121 1.96 -5.30 6.57
N ARG A 122 2.87 -4.68 7.33
CA ARG A 122 3.87 -3.75 6.77
C ARG A 122 4.90 -4.45 5.89
N GLU A 123 5.19 -5.72 6.17
CA GLU A 123 5.98 -6.62 5.30
C GLU A 123 5.15 -7.23 4.15
N LEU A 124 3.85 -6.94 4.07
CA LEU A 124 2.88 -7.52 3.16
C LEU A 124 2.73 -9.05 3.25
N ALA A 125 3.14 -9.63 4.37
CA ALA A 125 3.04 -11.05 4.67
C ALA A 125 1.61 -11.42 5.14
N TYR A 126 0.60 -11.05 4.36
CA TYR A 126 -0.82 -11.19 4.74
C TYR A 126 -1.25 -12.64 4.97
N ALA A 127 -0.66 -13.59 4.24
CA ALA A 127 -0.92 -15.02 4.44
C ALA A 127 -0.41 -15.48 5.81
N ASP A 128 0.77 -15.02 6.21
CA ASP A 128 1.37 -15.36 7.51
C ASP A 128 0.65 -14.63 8.65
N ALA A 129 0.27 -13.36 8.46
CA ALA A 129 -0.55 -12.62 9.40
C ALA A 129 -1.90 -13.32 9.66
N ARG A 130 -2.52 -13.83 8.58
CA ARG A 130 -3.73 -14.64 8.70
C ARG A 130 -3.48 -15.95 9.44
N ALA A 131 -2.39 -16.66 9.14
CA ALA A 131 -2.05 -17.90 9.84
C ALA A 131 -1.84 -17.69 11.35
N VAL A 132 -1.23 -16.56 11.74
CA VAL A 132 -1.09 -16.15 13.15
C VAL A 132 -2.46 -15.98 13.81
N LEU A 133 -3.41 -15.31 13.15
CA LEU A 133 -4.77 -15.13 13.68
C LEU A 133 -5.53 -16.44 13.77
N GLU A 134 -5.48 -17.27 12.72
CA GLU A 134 -6.18 -18.57 12.66
C GLU A 134 -5.67 -19.57 13.70
N ALA A 135 -4.42 -19.42 14.16
CA ALA A 135 -3.89 -20.19 15.30
C ALA A 135 -4.54 -19.81 16.65
N HIS A 136 -5.31 -18.72 16.71
CA HIS A 136 -5.95 -18.20 17.91
C HIS A 136 -7.46 -17.96 17.72
N PRO A 137 -8.27 -19.01 17.43
CA PRO A 137 -9.68 -18.86 17.09
C PRO A 137 -10.52 -18.23 18.20
N GLU A 138 -10.17 -18.46 19.47
CA GLU A 138 -10.87 -17.83 20.60
C GLU A 138 -10.71 -16.31 20.63
N LEU A 139 -9.55 -15.78 20.22
CA LEU A 139 -9.32 -14.34 20.09
C LEU A 139 -10.20 -13.76 18.99
N ILE A 140 -10.24 -14.42 17.84
CA ILE A 140 -11.08 -14.00 16.71
C ILE A 140 -12.53 -13.86 17.15
N GLU A 141 -13.07 -14.78 17.94
CA GLU A 141 -14.47 -14.73 18.35
C GLU A 141 -14.77 -13.66 19.43
N ARG A 142 -13.84 -13.41 20.35
CA ARG A 142 -14.09 -12.49 21.49
C ARG A 142 -13.64 -11.06 21.25
N ASP A 143 -12.66 -10.85 20.37
CA ASP A 143 -12.02 -9.56 20.12
C ASP A 143 -12.36 -9.02 18.72
N CYS A 144 -12.98 -7.84 18.69
CA CYS A 144 -13.44 -7.25 17.42
C CYS A 144 -12.26 -6.87 16.51
N LEU A 145 -11.13 -6.43 17.06
CA LEU A 145 -9.94 -6.06 16.29
C LEU A 145 -9.30 -7.29 15.65
N CYS A 146 -9.09 -8.38 16.40
CA CYS A 146 -8.61 -9.65 15.87
C CYS A 146 -9.55 -10.21 14.80
N GLY A 147 -10.86 -10.11 15.05
CA GLY A 147 -11.90 -10.47 14.09
C GLY A 147 -11.83 -9.66 12.79
N TYR A 148 -11.64 -8.35 12.90
CA TYR A 148 -11.47 -7.45 11.77
C TYR A 148 -10.19 -7.78 10.99
N LEU A 149 -9.05 -7.94 11.69
CA LEU A 149 -7.76 -8.25 11.07
C LEU A 149 -7.82 -9.59 10.32
N THR A 150 -8.59 -10.55 10.80
CA THR A 150 -8.82 -11.83 10.11
C THR A 150 -9.53 -11.62 8.76
N ALA A 151 -10.60 -10.82 8.74
CA ALA A 151 -11.29 -10.50 7.50
C ALA A 151 -10.44 -9.63 6.56
N TRP A 152 -9.70 -8.67 7.12
CA TRP A 152 -8.79 -7.81 6.38
C TRP A 152 -7.69 -8.61 5.69
N THR A 153 -6.92 -9.40 6.44
CA THR A 153 -5.86 -10.26 5.91
C THR A 153 -6.38 -11.31 4.93
N ALA A 154 -7.62 -11.81 5.10
CA ALA A 154 -8.28 -12.65 4.11
C ALA A 154 -8.49 -11.93 2.77
N ILE A 155 -9.03 -10.70 2.76
CA ILE A 155 -9.15 -9.90 1.52
C ILE A 155 -7.75 -9.61 0.93
N MET A 156 -6.80 -9.22 1.77
CA MET A 156 -5.44 -8.86 1.36
C MET A 156 -4.57 -10.05 0.93
N SER A 157 -5.04 -11.29 1.15
CA SER A 157 -4.44 -12.53 0.62
C SER A 157 -5.26 -13.16 -0.53
N GLY A 158 -6.36 -12.52 -0.92
CA GLY A 158 -7.19 -12.93 -2.06
C GLY A 158 -8.40 -13.81 -1.73
N ASP A 159 -8.60 -14.16 -0.46
CA ASP A 159 -9.71 -15.00 0.00
C ASP A 159 -10.92 -14.15 0.43
N VAL A 160 -11.62 -13.64 -0.58
CA VAL A 160 -12.85 -12.86 -0.39
C VAL A 160 -13.92 -13.66 0.36
N ALA A 161 -14.01 -14.98 0.11
CA ALA A 161 -15.05 -15.82 0.69
C ALA A 161 -14.88 -15.94 2.22
N ALA A 162 -13.66 -16.11 2.71
CA ALA A 162 -13.39 -16.12 4.16
C ALA A 162 -13.77 -14.78 4.81
N ALA A 163 -13.48 -13.66 4.15
CA ALA A 163 -13.88 -12.34 4.64
C ALA A 163 -15.40 -12.15 4.65
N GLU A 164 -16.12 -12.60 3.61
CA GLU A 164 -17.58 -12.58 3.52
C GLU A 164 -18.23 -13.37 4.67
N ALA A 165 -17.67 -14.51 5.05
CA ALA A 165 -18.13 -15.30 6.18
C ALA A 165 -17.85 -14.61 7.53
N ARG A 166 -16.75 -13.87 7.64
CA ARG A 166 -16.31 -13.25 8.90
C ARG A 166 -17.00 -11.92 9.20
N VAL A 167 -17.16 -11.04 8.22
CA VAL A 167 -17.66 -9.66 8.43
C VAL A 167 -19.03 -9.59 9.15
N PRO A 168 -20.03 -10.46 8.85
CA PRO A 168 -21.32 -10.44 9.55
C PRO A 168 -21.23 -10.79 11.04
N ARG A 169 -20.15 -11.42 11.49
CA ARG A 169 -19.93 -11.85 12.87
C ARG A 169 -19.18 -10.81 13.71
N LEU A 170 -18.72 -9.71 13.09
CA LEU A 170 -18.01 -8.64 13.81
C LEU A 170 -18.98 -7.81 14.64
N ILE A 171 -18.74 -7.77 15.95
CA ILE A 171 -19.51 -6.97 16.90
C ILE A 171 -18.65 -5.78 17.32
N PRO A 172 -18.95 -4.55 16.85
CA PRO A 172 -18.17 -3.38 17.21
C PRO A 172 -18.33 -3.07 18.70
N THR A 173 -17.22 -2.97 19.40
CA THR A 173 -17.16 -2.57 20.82
C THR A 173 -16.78 -1.09 21.00
N GLU A 174 -16.31 -0.42 19.95
CA GLU A 174 -15.79 0.95 19.99
C GLU A 174 -16.19 1.73 18.72
N PRO A 175 -16.25 3.08 18.77
CA PRO A 175 -16.56 3.89 17.59
C PRO A 175 -15.66 3.63 16.38
N ALA A 176 -14.35 3.42 16.61
CA ALA A 176 -13.39 3.13 15.55
C ALA A 176 -13.72 1.83 14.79
N HIS A 177 -14.24 0.81 15.50
CA HIS A 177 -14.63 -0.47 14.89
C HIS A 177 -15.74 -0.31 13.84
N HIS A 178 -16.63 0.67 13.98
CA HIS A 178 -17.66 0.93 12.96
C HIS A 178 -17.05 1.37 11.63
N VAL A 179 -16.03 2.24 11.67
CA VAL A 179 -15.34 2.74 10.47
C VAL A 179 -14.58 1.59 9.80
N MET A 180 -13.88 0.78 10.61
CA MET A 180 -13.15 -0.40 10.16
C MET A 180 -14.08 -1.41 9.47
N ILE A 181 -15.20 -1.78 10.10
CA ILE A 181 -16.17 -2.71 9.52
C ILE A 181 -16.80 -2.14 8.25
N ALA A 182 -17.10 -0.84 8.21
CA ALA A 182 -17.62 -0.18 7.01
C ALA A 182 -16.62 -0.27 5.85
N ARG A 183 -15.31 -0.14 6.11
CA ARG A 183 -14.26 -0.33 5.10
C ARG A 183 -14.27 -1.74 4.52
N LEU A 184 -14.33 -2.78 5.35
CA LEU A 184 -14.43 -4.18 4.87
C LEU A 184 -15.67 -4.39 4.01
N ARG A 185 -16.83 -3.87 4.44
CA ARG A 185 -18.06 -3.95 3.66
C ARG A 185 -17.92 -3.26 2.30
N GLY A 186 -17.26 -2.10 2.25
CA GLY A 186 -16.93 -1.40 1.01
C GLY A 186 -16.06 -2.24 0.08
N MET A 187 -15.00 -2.86 0.61
CA MET A 187 -14.13 -3.76 -0.16
C MET A 187 -14.89 -4.99 -0.69
N LEU A 188 -15.74 -5.62 0.13
CA LEU A 188 -16.54 -6.78 -0.27
C LEU A 188 -17.60 -6.42 -1.33
N ALA A 189 -18.25 -5.26 -1.21
CA ALA A 189 -19.18 -4.77 -2.21
C ALA A 189 -18.48 -4.56 -3.56
N ARG A 190 -17.30 -3.93 -3.56
CA ARG A 190 -16.47 -3.79 -4.77
C ARG A 190 -16.05 -5.14 -5.32
N ALA A 191 -15.65 -6.09 -4.47
CA ALA A 191 -15.27 -7.43 -4.89
C ALA A 191 -16.41 -8.21 -5.55
N ALA A 192 -17.66 -8.00 -5.11
CA ALA A 192 -18.83 -8.57 -5.77
C ALA A 192 -19.03 -8.02 -7.19
N VAL A 193 -18.84 -6.70 -7.40
CA VAL A 193 -18.93 -6.08 -8.73
C VAL A 193 -17.89 -6.67 -9.68
N VAL A 194 -16.63 -6.76 -9.26
CA VAL A 194 -15.56 -7.32 -10.11
C VAL A 194 -15.83 -8.80 -10.44
N ARG A 195 -16.25 -9.62 -9.46
CA ARG A 195 -16.60 -11.04 -9.68
C ARG A 195 -17.74 -11.21 -10.69
N SER A 196 -18.73 -10.32 -10.68
CA SER A 196 -19.85 -10.37 -11.63
C SER A 196 -19.42 -10.16 -13.09
N GLY A 197 -18.33 -9.42 -13.30
CA GLY A 197 -17.68 -9.22 -14.60
C GLY A 197 -16.62 -10.27 -14.94
N GLY A 198 -16.42 -11.27 -14.09
CA GLY A 198 -15.45 -12.37 -14.31
C GLY A 198 -14.03 -12.12 -13.78
N GLY A 199 -13.77 -11.08 -12.97
CA GLY A 199 -12.44 -10.78 -12.41
C GLY A 199 -12.33 -10.93 -10.87
N LEU A 200 -11.16 -11.39 -10.38
CA LEU A 200 -10.62 -11.51 -8.99
C LEU A 200 -9.74 -12.77 -8.78
N GLY A 201 -9.34 -13.43 -9.87
CA GLY A 201 -8.24 -14.39 -9.81
C GLY A 201 -6.96 -13.77 -9.20
N PRO A 202 -5.97 -14.58 -8.81
CA PRO A 202 -4.77 -14.12 -8.10
C PRO A 202 -3.88 -13.16 -8.91
N ARG A 203 -4.17 -12.96 -10.20
CA ARG A 203 -3.45 -12.08 -11.13
C ARG A 203 -4.28 -10.88 -11.61
N ASP A 204 -5.49 -10.70 -11.10
CA ASP A 204 -6.36 -9.60 -11.50
C ASP A 204 -5.95 -8.30 -10.81
N LEU A 205 -4.86 -7.69 -11.29
CA LEU A 205 -4.33 -6.44 -10.74
C LEU A 205 -5.36 -5.31 -10.73
N ARG A 206 -6.17 -5.17 -11.78
CA ARG A 206 -7.15 -4.07 -11.88
C ARG A 206 -8.32 -4.29 -10.93
N GLY A 207 -8.86 -5.50 -10.90
CA GLY A 207 -9.93 -5.86 -9.98
C GLY A 207 -9.49 -5.66 -8.53
N TRP A 208 -8.30 -6.16 -8.16
CA TRP A 208 -7.77 -5.97 -6.82
C TRP A 208 -7.44 -4.53 -6.48
N HIS A 209 -6.93 -3.73 -7.42
CA HIS A 209 -6.75 -2.30 -7.23
C HIS A 209 -8.07 -1.61 -6.90
N TYR A 210 -9.13 -1.89 -7.66
CA TYR A 210 -10.47 -1.35 -7.40
C TYR A 210 -11.01 -1.82 -6.05
N VAL A 211 -10.83 -3.09 -5.67
CA VAL A 211 -11.26 -3.58 -4.35
C VAL A 211 -10.57 -2.82 -3.22
N THR A 212 -9.25 -2.59 -3.29
CA THR A 212 -8.51 -1.97 -2.18
C THR A 212 -8.66 -0.46 -2.10
N THR A 213 -8.76 0.24 -3.24
CA THR A 213 -8.74 1.71 -3.29
C THR A 213 -10.07 2.34 -3.72
N GLY A 214 -10.96 1.56 -4.35
CA GLY A 214 -12.14 2.09 -5.04
C GLY A 214 -11.82 2.88 -6.31
N GLY A 215 -10.56 2.97 -6.72
CA GLY A 215 -10.11 3.64 -7.94
C GLY A 215 -9.94 2.67 -9.10
N LEU A 216 -9.96 3.18 -10.33
CA LEU A 216 -9.75 2.41 -11.55
C LEU A 216 -8.31 2.52 -12.05
N LEU A 217 -7.67 1.38 -12.34
CA LEU A 217 -6.35 1.32 -12.98
C LEU A 217 -6.46 1.18 -14.50
N LEU A 218 -5.94 2.14 -15.26
CA LEU A 218 -6.09 2.19 -16.72
C LEU A 218 -5.09 1.31 -17.47
N GLU A 219 -3.80 1.41 -17.17
CA GLU A 219 -2.70 0.78 -17.91
C GLU A 219 -1.95 -0.23 -17.03
N ARG A 220 -1.53 -1.33 -17.64
CA ARG A 220 -0.61 -2.30 -17.05
C ARG A 220 0.69 -2.29 -17.84
N SER A 221 1.79 -2.63 -17.19
CA SER A 221 3.03 -2.96 -17.88
C SER A 221 2.79 -4.15 -18.82
N PRO A 222 3.20 -4.07 -20.10
CA PRO A 222 3.14 -5.21 -21.02
C PRO A 222 4.16 -6.30 -20.64
N TYR A 223 5.08 -5.98 -19.73
CA TYR A 223 6.12 -6.88 -19.23
C TYR A 223 5.78 -7.39 -17.83
N GLY A 224 6.21 -8.62 -17.54
CA GLY A 224 6.19 -9.17 -16.19
C GLY A 224 4.81 -9.57 -15.67
N LEU A 225 3.85 -9.90 -16.55
CA LEU A 225 2.52 -10.38 -16.15
C LEU A 225 2.59 -11.72 -15.38
N ASP A 226 3.47 -12.62 -15.80
CA ASP A 226 3.77 -13.89 -15.12
C ASP A 226 4.84 -13.78 -14.04
N GLN A 227 5.48 -12.62 -13.93
CA GLN A 227 6.46 -12.30 -12.90
C GLN A 227 5.74 -11.61 -11.73
N PRO A 228 6.38 -11.50 -10.56
CA PRO A 228 5.72 -10.92 -9.40
C PRO A 228 5.20 -9.49 -9.63
N MET A 229 5.71 -8.73 -10.61
CA MET A 229 5.18 -7.37 -10.87
C MET A 229 3.73 -7.36 -11.34
N HIS A 230 3.24 -8.43 -11.99
CA HIS A 230 1.85 -8.62 -12.41
C HIS A 230 1.23 -7.41 -13.17
N GLY A 231 2.03 -6.74 -13.99
CA GLY A 231 1.60 -5.57 -14.76
C GLY A 231 1.85 -4.22 -14.06
N ARG A 232 2.64 -4.18 -12.99
CA ARG A 232 3.19 -2.95 -12.41
C ARG A 232 4.56 -2.63 -13.04
N TYR A 233 4.92 -1.35 -13.08
CA TYR A 233 6.24 -0.90 -13.54
C TYR A 233 7.23 -0.87 -12.36
N ALA A 234 8.39 -1.52 -12.49
CA ALA A 234 9.47 -1.39 -11.50
C ALA A 234 10.24 -0.07 -11.71
N TYR A 235 10.70 0.14 -12.95
CA TYR A 235 11.35 1.37 -13.39
C TYR A 235 10.60 1.91 -14.60
N LEU A 236 10.18 3.17 -14.52
CA LEU A 236 9.50 3.86 -15.60
C LEU A 236 10.36 5.05 -16.06
N ASN A 237 10.75 5.04 -17.32
CA ASN A 237 11.13 6.28 -17.99
C ASN A 237 9.87 6.86 -18.62
N ASP A 238 9.28 7.85 -17.96
CA ASP A 238 8.00 8.41 -18.41
C ASP A 238 8.15 9.09 -19.77
N ALA A 239 7.10 9.06 -20.57
CA ALA A 239 7.14 9.55 -21.94
C ALA A 239 5.82 10.20 -22.35
N PRO A 240 5.84 11.18 -23.27
CA PRO A 240 4.63 11.82 -23.79
C PRO A 240 3.59 10.82 -24.30
N ALA A 241 4.03 9.73 -24.93
CA ALA A 241 3.14 8.69 -25.44
C ALA A 241 2.39 7.92 -24.34
N LEU A 242 3.03 7.66 -23.19
CA LEU A 242 2.40 7.05 -22.02
C LEU A 242 1.33 7.97 -21.43
N VAL A 243 1.64 9.25 -21.28
CA VAL A 243 0.67 10.26 -20.83
C VAL A 243 -0.52 10.32 -21.78
N ALA A 244 -0.25 10.33 -23.09
CA ALA A 244 -1.31 10.37 -24.09
C ALA A 244 -2.24 9.15 -24.00
N ARG A 245 -1.69 7.94 -23.84
CA ARG A 245 -2.50 6.71 -23.65
C ARG A 245 -3.34 6.75 -22.39
N GLY A 246 -2.75 7.15 -21.26
CA GLY A 246 -3.48 7.28 -20.00
C GLY A 246 -4.65 8.25 -20.12
N LEU A 247 -4.44 9.40 -20.79
CA LEU A 247 -5.49 10.38 -21.02
C LEU A 247 -6.57 9.90 -22.00
N ASP A 248 -6.20 9.18 -23.06
CA ASP A 248 -7.18 8.59 -23.99
C ASP A 248 -8.06 7.55 -23.26
N GLY A 249 -7.46 6.75 -22.37
CA GLY A 249 -8.18 5.85 -21.47
C GLY A 249 -9.11 6.59 -20.50
N LEU A 250 -8.63 7.67 -19.88
CA LEU A 250 -9.42 8.51 -18.98
C LEU A 250 -10.64 9.12 -19.67
N VAL A 251 -10.47 9.68 -20.87
CA VAL A 251 -11.60 10.22 -21.68
C VAL A 251 -12.63 9.13 -21.94
N GLY A 252 -12.17 7.92 -22.28
CA GLY A 252 -13.04 6.76 -22.46
C GLY A 252 -13.82 6.39 -21.19
N VAL A 253 -13.20 6.47 -20.02
CA VAL A 253 -13.85 6.19 -18.73
C VAL A 253 -14.87 7.27 -18.36
N LEU A 254 -14.50 8.55 -18.48
CA LEU A 254 -15.41 9.66 -18.21
C LEU A 254 -16.66 9.59 -19.09
N ALA A 255 -16.50 9.28 -20.38
CA ALA A 255 -17.62 9.09 -21.30
C ALA A 255 -18.55 7.94 -20.86
N ARG A 256 -17.99 6.81 -20.42
CA ARG A 256 -18.77 5.65 -19.93
C ARG A 256 -19.52 5.96 -18.63
N TRP A 257 -18.93 6.80 -17.79
CA TRP A 257 -19.56 7.27 -16.56
C TRP A 257 -20.54 8.43 -16.78
N GLY A 258 -20.69 8.91 -18.01
CA GLY A 258 -21.52 10.08 -18.31
C GLY A 258 -21.01 11.36 -17.64
N LEU A 259 -19.72 11.41 -17.29
CA LEU A 259 -19.10 12.59 -16.69
C LEU A 259 -18.55 13.50 -17.79
N ALA A 260 -19.04 14.74 -17.82
CA ALA A 260 -18.53 15.80 -18.66
C ALA A 260 -17.99 16.93 -17.76
N PRO A 261 -16.72 16.84 -17.32
CA PRO A 261 -16.14 17.85 -16.43
C PRO A 261 -16.14 19.22 -17.12
N PRO A 262 -16.66 20.30 -16.49
CA PRO A 262 -16.71 21.63 -17.11
C PRO A 262 -15.34 22.31 -17.21
N CYS A 263 -14.37 21.84 -16.43
CA CYS A 263 -13.00 22.33 -16.41
C CYS A 263 -12.03 21.26 -15.87
N VAL A 264 -10.73 21.54 -16.02
CA VAL A 264 -9.65 20.74 -15.43
C VAL A 264 -8.90 21.58 -14.41
N PHE A 265 -8.59 21.00 -13.25
CA PHE A 265 -7.70 21.57 -12.25
C PHE A 265 -6.37 20.82 -12.27
N ALA A 266 -5.26 21.54 -12.34
CA ALA A 266 -3.95 20.97 -12.02
C ALA A 266 -3.82 20.87 -10.49
N ALA A 267 -3.52 19.69 -9.96
CA ALA A 267 -3.16 19.56 -8.56
C ALA A 267 -1.90 20.40 -8.26
N PRO A 268 -1.75 20.94 -7.03
CA PRO A 268 -0.53 21.64 -6.64
C PRO A 268 0.65 20.65 -6.58
N GLY A 269 1.74 20.98 -7.24
CA GLY A 269 2.93 20.13 -7.29
C GLY A 269 3.66 20.20 -8.64
N PRO A 270 4.92 19.71 -8.71
CA PRO A 270 5.70 19.71 -9.93
C PRO A 270 5.12 18.77 -11.00
N GLY A 271 5.17 19.21 -12.27
CA GLY A 271 4.79 18.40 -13.43
C GLY A 271 3.29 18.18 -13.66
N HIS A 272 2.42 18.60 -12.73
CA HIS A 272 0.97 18.37 -12.86
C HIS A 272 0.31 19.26 -13.92
N ALA A 273 0.80 20.50 -14.08
CA ALA A 273 0.24 21.48 -15.00
C ALA A 273 0.29 21.04 -16.48
N ALA A 274 1.39 20.40 -16.91
CA ALA A 274 1.54 19.92 -18.28
C ALA A 274 0.50 18.84 -18.63
N ILE A 275 0.28 17.90 -17.70
CA ILE A 275 -0.69 16.81 -17.88
C ILE A 275 -2.11 17.34 -17.79
N ALA A 276 -2.39 18.29 -16.89
CA ALA A 276 -3.68 18.96 -16.80
C ALA A 276 -4.03 19.73 -18.07
N ALA A 277 -3.07 20.45 -18.67
CA ALA A 277 -3.25 21.13 -19.95
C ALA A 277 -3.55 20.13 -21.09
N ALA A 278 -2.84 19.01 -21.13
CA ALA A 278 -3.07 17.95 -22.11
C ALA A 278 -4.45 17.27 -21.95
N ALA A 279 -4.95 17.13 -20.71
CA ALA A 279 -6.29 16.63 -20.43
C ALA A 279 -7.37 17.64 -20.85
N ALA A 280 -7.18 18.92 -20.52
CA ALA A 280 -8.10 20.00 -20.87
C ALA A 280 -8.27 20.15 -22.39
N ALA A 281 -7.15 20.07 -23.13
CA ALA A 281 -7.15 20.09 -24.59
C ALA A 281 -7.95 18.93 -25.20
N ARG A 282 -7.82 17.71 -24.66
CA ARG A 282 -8.58 16.53 -25.12
C ARG A 282 -10.08 16.63 -24.83
N LEU A 283 -10.44 17.19 -23.68
CA LEU A 283 -11.82 17.36 -23.26
C LEU A 283 -12.49 18.59 -23.89
N GLY A 284 -11.72 19.48 -24.51
CA GLY A 284 -12.23 20.73 -25.07
C GLY A 284 -12.68 21.74 -24.00
N VAL A 285 -12.05 21.71 -22.82
CA VAL A 285 -12.40 22.58 -21.68
C VAL A 285 -11.21 23.40 -21.20
N ALA A 286 -11.46 24.40 -20.36
CA ALA A 286 -10.40 25.23 -19.80
C ALA A 286 -9.70 24.57 -18.61
N VAL A 287 -8.42 24.90 -18.42
CA VAL A 287 -7.74 24.71 -17.14
C VAL A 287 -8.17 25.83 -16.20
N ALA A 288 -8.79 25.47 -15.08
CA ALA A 288 -9.17 26.38 -14.01
C ALA A 288 -8.04 26.51 -12.98
N PRO A 289 -7.90 27.68 -12.31
CA PRO A 289 -6.94 27.82 -11.23
C PRO A 289 -7.28 26.90 -10.06
N TRP A 290 -6.27 26.36 -9.40
CA TRP A 290 -6.48 25.65 -8.14
C TRP A 290 -7.09 26.61 -7.11
N PRO A 291 -8.15 26.21 -6.37
CA PRO A 291 -8.79 27.10 -5.41
C PRO A 291 -7.83 27.46 -4.28
N MET A 292 -7.72 28.77 -3.99
CA MET A 292 -6.94 29.25 -2.84
C MET A 292 -7.63 28.98 -1.49
N VAL A 293 -8.98 28.89 -1.50
CA VAL A 293 -9.80 28.60 -0.33
C VAL A 293 -10.92 27.64 -0.73
N GLY A 294 -11.23 26.69 0.14
CA GLY A 294 -12.32 25.74 -0.06
C GLY A 294 -11.92 24.57 -0.95
N ALA A 295 -12.83 24.16 -1.81
CA ALA A 295 -12.67 22.98 -2.66
C ALA A 295 -12.84 23.31 -4.14
N PRO A 296 -12.24 22.53 -5.06
CA PRO A 296 -12.47 22.74 -6.47
C PRO A 296 -13.95 22.53 -6.78
N ALA A 297 -14.47 23.38 -7.66
CA ALA A 297 -15.80 23.21 -8.24
C ALA A 297 -15.90 21.84 -8.97
N PRO A 298 -17.09 21.41 -9.40
CA PRO A 298 -17.23 20.24 -10.28
C PRO A 298 -16.24 20.34 -11.46
N GLY A 299 -15.54 19.25 -11.77
CA GLY A 299 -14.40 19.26 -12.68
C GLY A 299 -13.48 18.05 -12.52
N LEU A 300 -12.49 17.97 -13.40
CA LEU A 300 -11.46 16.93 -13.36
C LEU A 300 -10.23 17.48 -12.64
N VAL A 301 -9.85 16.89 -11.51
CA VAL A 301 -8.55 17.17 -10.90
C VAL A 301 -7.50 16.23 -11.50
N VAL A 302 -6.37 16.77 -11.94
CA VAL A 302 -5.28 16.03 -12.58
C VAL A 302 -3.99 16.20 -11.78
N ALA A 303 -3.44 15.07 -11.34
CA ALA A 303 -2.08 14.95 -10.85
C ALA A 303 -1.22 14.20 -11.88
N GLY A 304 0.01 14.66 -12.09
CA GLY A 304 0.98 13.95 -12.89
C GLY A 304 1.59 12.77 -12.16
N ASP A 305 1.96 13.00 -10.90
CA ASP A 305 2.53 12.01 -9.99
C ASP A 305 1.84 12.14 -8.65
N LEU A 306 1.17 11.08 -8.20
CA LEU A 306 0.46 11.09 -6.92
C LEU A 306 1.40 11.40 -5.75
N ALA A 307 2.66 10.96 -5.81
CA ALA A 307 3.64 11.20 -4.75
C ALA A 307 4.12 12.66 -4.68
N ALA A 308 3.92 13.45 -5.75
CA ALA A 308 4.37 14.82 -5.84
C ALA A 308 3.24 15.85 -5.57
N VAL A 309 2.04 15.39 -5.23
CA VAL A 309 0.94 16.26 -4.80
C VAL A 309 1.30 16.91 -3.47
N ALA A 310 1.14 18.23 -3.39
CA ALA A 310 1.50 19.00 -2.20
C ALA A 310 0.70 18.55 -0.95
N PRO A 311 1.32 18.45 0.24
CA PRO A 311 0.67 17.95 1.45
C PRO A 311 -0.65 18.66 1.80
N GLU A 312 -0.72 19.98 1.61
CA GLU A 312 -1.89 20.81 1.88
C GLU A 312 -3.09 20.49 0.96
N ALA A 313 -2.85 19.89 -0.21
CA ALA A 313 -3.90 19.53 -1.15
C ALA A 313 -4.71 18.30 -0.69
N TRP A 314 -4.18 17.47 0.21
CA TRP A 314 -4.84 16.22 0.60
C TRP A 314 -6.15 16.42 1.34
N ALA A 315 -6.23 17.40 2.23
CA ALA A 315 -7.49 17.74 2.91
C ALA A 315 -8.57 18.17 1.91
N VAL A 316 -8.16 18.83 0.82
CA VAL A 316 -9.04 19.24 -0.27
C VAL A 316 -9.46 18.04 -1.12
N LEU A 317 -8.56 17.10 -1.38
CA LEU A 317 -8.79 15.92 -2.22
C LEU A 317 -9.50 14.76 -1.52
N ALA A 318 -9.46 14.68 -0.19
CA ALA A 318 -10.04 13.55 0.54
C ALA A 318 -11.56 13.38 0.31
N PRO A 319 -12.40 14.43 0.31
CA PRO A 319 -13.83 14.28 0.03
C PRO A 319 -14.10 14.10 -1.47
N ARG A 320 -14.93 13.10 -1.83
CA ARG A 320 -15.58 12.98 -3.15
C ARG A 320 -16.75 13.94 -3.24
N ARG A 321 -16.81 14.69 -4.34
CA ARG A 321 -17.81 15.74 -4.59
C ARG A 321 -18.57 15.43 -5.87
N ALA A 322 -19.82 15.86 -5.92
CA ALA A 322 -20.67 15.67 -7.08
C ALA A 322 -20.04 16.32 -8.32
N GLY A 323 -19.95 15.55 -9.42
CA GLY A 323 -19.35 16.02 -10.68
C GLY A 323 -17.84 16.25 -10.62
N GLN A 324 -17.14 15.76 -9.59
CA GLN A 324 -15.69 15.82 -9.49
C GLN A 324 -15.08 14.43 -9.69
N CYS A 325 -14.04 14.35 -10.52
CA CYS A 325 -13.21 13.15 -10.67
C CYS A 325 -11.76 13.51 -10.37
N PHE A 326 -11.03 12.67 -9.63
CA PHE A 326 -9.60 12.82 -9.40
C PHE A 326 -8.83 11.78 -10.20
N TYR A 327 -7.98 12.24 -11.11
CA TYR A 327 -7.07 11.44 -11.92
C TYR A 327 -5.62 11.67 -11.51
N ALA A 328 -4.86 10.59 -11.37
CA ALA A 328 -3.40 10.63 -11.31
C ALA A 328 -2.82 9.85 -12.49
N HIS A 329 -1.89 10.43 -13.25
CA HIS A 329 -1.22 9.71 -14.34
C HIS A 329 -0.41 8.51 -13.82
N ARG A 330 0.36 8.70 -12.75
CA ARG A 330 1.06 7.61 -12.07
C ARG A 330 0.87 7.64 -10.56
N GLY A 331 0.84 6.46 -9.96
CA GLY A 331 0.85 6.27 -8.51
C GLY A 331 1.95 5.30 -8.06
N PRO A 332 2.63 5.58 -6.93
CA PRO A 332 3.67 4.70 -6.41
C PRO A 332 3.06 3.41 -5.87
N TRP A 333 3.48 2.22 -6.33
CA TRP A 333 2.89 0.98 -5.81
C TRP A 333 3.59 0.41 -4.57
N THR A 334 4.74 0.98 -4.22
CA THR A 334 5.58 0.59 -3.07
C THR A 334 5.43 1.53 -1.88
N GLN A 335 4.55 2.52 -1.97
CA GLN A 335 4.35 3.53 -0.94
C GLN A 335 2.87 3.82 -0.78
N ASP A 336 2.53 4.24 0.43
CA ASP A 336 1.18 4.64 0.78
C ASP A 336 0.97 6.12 0.53
N GLY A 337 -0.28 6.50 0.42
CA GLY A 337 -0.66 7.89 0.28
C GLY A 337 -1.98 8.17 0.98
N PRO A 338 -2.25 9.42 1.35
CA PRO A 338 -3.42 9.77 2.14
C PRO A 338 -4.73 9.56 1.37
N VAL A 339 -4.70 9.68 0.04
CA VAL A 339 -5.88 9.63 -0.82
C VAL A 339 -5.60 8.85 -2.10
N ALA A 340 -6.44 7.87 -2.41
CA ALA A 340 -6.47 7.20 -3.70
C ALA A 340 -7.22 8.03 -4.74
N PRO A 341 -6.71 8.16 -5.99
CA PRO A 341 -7.45 8.78 -7.07
C PRO A 341 -8.65 7.91 -7.49
N ASP A 342 -9.66 8.53 -8.09
CA ASP A 342 -10.79 7.79 -8.66
C ASP A 342 -10.36 7.02 -9.93
N VAL A 343 -9.36 7.55 -10.64
CA VAL A 343 -8.71 6.90 -11.78
C VAL A 343 -7.20 7.08 -11.70
N VAL A 344 -6.43 6.01 -11.82
CA VAL A 344 -4.97 6.05 -11.95
C VAL A 344 -4.55 5.49 -13.31
N GLY A 345 -3.66 6.22 -13.99
CA GLY A 345 -3.11 5.79 -15.28
C GLY A 345 -2.32 4.51 -15.14
N LEU A 346 -1.25 4.53 -14.35
CA LEU A 346 -0.35 3.39 -14.14
C LEU A 346 0.23 3.32 -12.72
N LEU A 347 0.77 2.15 -12.39
CA LEU A 347 1.48 1.90 -11.13
C LEU A 347 2.98 1.76 -11.38
N CYS A 348 3.80 2.57 -10.72
CA CYS A 348 5.27 2.50 -10.82
C CYS A 348 5.95 2.44 -9.43
N GLN A 349 7.13 1.84 -9.33
CA GLN A 349 7.95 1.89 -8.11
C GLN A 349 8.91 3.07 -8.15
N LEU A 350 9.68 3.20 -9.23
CA LEU A 350 10.53 4.35 -9.51
C LEU A 350 10.19 4.91 -10.89
N ALA A 351 10.13 6.23 -10.99
CA ALA A 351 9.87 6.91 -12.25
C ALA A 351 10.78 8.12 -12.46
N THR A 352 11.37 8.23 -13.65
CA THR A 352 11.95 9.49 -14.11
C THR A 352 10.78 10.40 -14.50
N PRO A 353 10.70 11.64 -13.99
CA PRO A 353 9.63 12.56 -14.36
C PRO A 353 9.69 12.92 -15.85
N LEU A 354 8.52 13.20 -16.42
CA LEU A 354 8.42 13.79 -17.75
C LEU A 354 9.21 15.11 -17.78
N ALA A 355 9.98 15.35 -18.85
CA ALA A 355 10.68 16.62 -19.03
C ALA A 355 9.69 17.80 -19.04
N ALA A 356 10.07 18.93 -18.44
CA ALA A 356 9.17 20.06 -18.26
C ALA A 356 8.67 20.67 -19.58
N ASP A 357 9.45 20.53 -20.65
CA ASP A 357 9.18 20.99 -22.02
C ASP A 357 8.57 19.90 -22.92
N ALA A 358 8.25 18.73 -22.36
CA ALA A 358 7.71 17.63 -23.13
C ALA A 358 6.32 17.95 -23.70
N VAL A 359 6.17 17.78 -25.01
CA VAL A 359 4.89 17.97 -25.70
C VAL A 359 4.14 16.64 -25.74
N VAL A 360 3.01 16.58 -25.02
CA VAL A 360 2.10 15.43 -25.05
C VAL A 360 1.33 15.44 -26.37
N PRO A 361 1.39 14.37 -27.19
CA PRO A 361 0.67 14.31 -28.44
C PRO A 361 -0.86 14.32 -28.19
N PRO A 362 -1.67 14.76 -29.17
CA PRO A 362 -3.13 14.88 -29.00
C PRO A 362 -3.82 13.53 -28.82
N THR A 363 -3.25 12.47 -29.40
CA THR A 363 -3.67 11.07 -29.23
C THR A 363 -2.44 10.19 -29.17
N ALA A 364 -2.55 9.01 -28.56
CA ALA A 364 -1.51 8.01 -28.64
C ALA A 364 -1.56 7.28 -29.99
N ALA A 365 -0.40 7.00 -30.58
CA ALA A 365 -0.30 5.96 -31.61
C ALA A 365 -0.59 4.61 -30.93
N LEU A 366 -1.63 3.91 -31.39
CA LEU A 366 -2.02 2.60 -30.87
C LEU A 366 -1.06 1.53 -31.42
N ASP A 367 -0.12 1.06 -30.61
CA ASP A 367 0.58 -0.20 -30.88
C ASP A 367 -0.39 -1.39 -30.67
N ASP A 368 -0.28 -2.44 -31.49
CA ASP A 368 -1.21 -3.58 -31.49
C ASP A 368 -1.30 -4.33 -30.15
N PHE A 369 -0.26 -4.27 -29.31
CA PHE A 369 -0.28 -4.83 -27.95
C PHE A 369 -1.31 -4.16 -27.03
N ALA A 370 -1.73 -2.92 -27.31
CA ALA A 370 -2.60 -2.13 -26.43
C ALA A 370 -4.10 -2.44 -26.55
N ARG A 371 -4.56 -3.03 -27.67
CA ARG A 371 -6.02 -3.16 -27.93
C ARG A 371 -6.73 -4.15 -27.02
N GLY A 372 -6.07 -5.24 -26.64
CA GLY A 372 -6.62 -6.22 -25.69
C GLY A 372 -6.75 -5.64 -24.29
N GLU A 373 -5.73 -4.90 -23.83
CA GLU A 373 -5.64 -4.42 -22.45
C GLU A 373 -6.58 -3.25 -22.13
N HIS A 374 -6.89 -2.37 -23.08
CA HIS A 374 -7.85 -1.27 -22.87
C HIS A 374 -9.30 -1.77 -22.81
N SER A 375 -9.60 -2.90 -23.44
CA SER A 375 -10.95 -3.49 -23.42
C SER A 375 -11.38 -3.94 -22.02
N ASP A 376 -10.42 -4.42 -21.22
CA ASP A 376 -10.65 -4.85 -19.84
C ASP A 376 -10.93 -3.66 -18.89
N ALA A 377 -10.17 -2.56 -19.00
CA ALA A 377 -10.39 -1.37 -18.16
C ALA A 377 -11.74 -0.70 -18.47
N ALA A 378 -12.11 -0.65 -19.76
CA ALA A 378 -13.40 -0.16 -20.20
C ALA A 378 -14.58 -1.02 -19.69
N THR A 379 -14.41 -2.34 -19.70
CA THR A 379 -15.39 -3.29 -19.15
C THR A 379 -15.59 -3.06 -17.66
N LEU A 380 -14.50 -2.96 -16.89
CA LEU A 380 -14.59 -2.68 -15.46
C LEU A 380 -15.22 -1.30 -15.18
N ALA A 381 -14.84 -0.27 -15.93
CA ALA A 381 -15.43 1.07 -15.81
C ALA A 381 -16.95 1.07 -16.01
N ALA A 382 -17.44 0.30 -16.99
CA ALA A 382 -18.87 0.16 -17.25
C ALA A 382 -19.60 -0.56 -16.11
N ALA A 383 -18.95 -1.54 -15.46
CA ALA A 383 -19.53 -2.27 -14.34
C ALA A 383 -19.61 -1.44 -13.05
N ILE A 384 -18.60 -0.59 -12.77
CA ILE A 384 -18.50 0.13 -11.50
C ILE A 384 -19.23 1.49 -11.50
N GLY A 385 -19.35 2.15 -12.66
CA GLY A 385 -19.95 3.49 -12.76
C GLY A 385 -19.09 4.60 -12.14
N PRO A 386 -19.59 5.85 -12.14
CA PRO A 386 -18.89 6.99 -11.53
C PRO A 386 -18.67 6.77 -10.02
N PRO A 387 -17.63 7.38 -9.43
CA PRO A 387 -17.37 7.27 -8.01
C PRO A 387 -18.51 7.89 -7.17
N ASP A 388 -18.96 7.15 -6.15
CA ASP A 388 -19.97 7.62 -5.20
C ASP A 388 -19.48 8.81 -4.36
N LEU A 389 -20.42 9.61 -3.84
CA LEU A 389 -20.09 10.63 -2.85
C LEU A 389 -19.53 10.00 -1.56
N GLY A 390 -18.74 10.76 -0.81
CA GLY A 390 -18.15 10.30 0.45
C GLY A 390 -16.69 10.71 0.59
N THR A 391 -15.89 9.87 1.24
CA THR A 391 -14.44 10.08 1.39
C THR A 391 -13.71 9.10 0.50
N ARG A 392 -12.69 9.57 -0.21
CA ARG A 392 -11.78 8.70 -0.96
C ARG A 392 -11.00 7.82 0.01
N GLU A 393 -10.75 6.58 -0.40
CA GLU A 393 -9.96 5.65 0.38
C GLU A 393 -8.49 6.11 0.45
N ARG A 394 -7.74 5.57 1.42
CA ARG A 394 -6.28 5.70 1.47
C ARG A 394 -5.66 5.05 0.22
N TRP A 395 -4.61 5.67 -0.33
CA TRP A 395 -3.82 5.02 -1.38
C TRP A 395 -3.04 3.86 -0.79
N TRP A 396 -3.35 2.65 -1.29
CA TRP A 396 -2.67 1.41 -0.96
C TRP A 396 -2.61 0.51 -2.19
N ALA A 397 -1.41 0.17 -2.63
CA ALA A 397 -1.18 -0.64 -3.83
C ALA A 397 -0.55 -2.01 -3.53
N GLY A 398 -0.22 -2.28 -2.27
CA GLY A 398 0.24 -3.58 -1.77
C GLY A 398 -0.89 -4.60 -1.61
N GLY A 399 -1.84 -4.64 -2.57
CA GLY A 399 -2.95 -5.59 -2.57
C GLY A 399 -2.51 -7.06 -2.71
N PRO A 400 -3.46 -8.01 -2.76
CA PRO A 400 -3.20 -9.46 -2.78
C PRO A 400 -2.47 -9.99 -4.01
N VAL A 401 -2.26 -9.15 -5.02
CA VAL A 401 -1.44 -9.51 -6.17
C VAL A 401 0.03 -9.41 -5.75
N PRO A 402 0.78 -10.54 -5.68
CA PRO A 402 2.14 -10.60 -5.17
C PRO A 402 3.06 -9.57 -5.85
N SER A 403 4.25 -9.35 -5.28
CA SER A 403 5.28 -8.52 -5.91
C SER A 403 6.70 -8.99 -5.57
N ALA A 404 7.67 -8.68 -6.42
CA ALA A 404 9.07 -9.11 -6.26
C ALA A 404 9.77 -8.39 -5.12
N ARG A 405 9.18 -7.31 -4.59
CA ARG A 405 9.61 -6.72 -3.33
C ARG A 405 9.34 -7.65 -2.14
N PHE A 406 8.48 -8.66 -2.32
CA PHE A 406 7.88 -9.44 -1.23
C PHE A 406 8.22 -10.95 -1.36
N ARG A 407 9.40 -11.29 -1.90
CA ARG A 407 9.95 -12.66 -1.93
C ARG A 407 11.46 -12.70 -1.75
#